data_AF-A0A2T1C6W9-F1
#
_entry.id   AF-A0A2T1C6W9-F1
#
_cell.length_a   1.000
_cell.length_b   1.000
_cell.length_c   1.000
_cell.angle_alpha   90.00
_cell.angle_beta   90.00
_cell.angle_gamma   90.00
#
_symmetry.space_group_name_H-M   'P 1'
#
loop_
_entity.id
_entity.type
_entity.pdbx_description
1 polymer ?
#
loop_
_entity_poly.entity_id
_entity_poly.type
_entity_poly.pdbx_seq_one_letter_code
_entity_poly.pdbx_strand_id
1 'polypeptide(L)' 'MEIIELKAIIKESVREVLREERLILSQMLTPYISDEEQIELETEFGSPEDYDTEELIDMTQLVREEMFINKF' A
#
# COMPACT_ATOMS: atom_id res chain seq x y z
N MET A 1 -3.49 -35.97 -9.96
CA MET A 1 -2.87 -34.73 -9.47
C MET A 1 -1.83 -35.14 -8.45
N GLU A 2 -0.57 -34.85 -8.73
CA GLU A 2 0.51 -35.16 -7.81
C GLU A 2 0.43 -34.29 -6.56
N ILE A 3 0.91 -34.78 -5.41
CA ILE A 3 0.89 -34.03 -4.13
C ILE A 3 1.63 -32.69 -4.27
N ILE A 4 2.65 -32.62 -5.14
CA ILE A 4 3.41 -31.41 -5.43
C ILE A 4 2.53 -30.37 -6.13
N GLU A 5 1.74 -30.77 -7.13
CA GLU A 5 0.82 -29.89 -7.85
C GLU A 5 -0.25 -29.32 -6.92
N LEU A 6 -0.84 -30.17 -6.07
CA LEU A 6 -1.85 -29.72 -5.10
C LEU A 6 -1.30 -28.68 -4.12
N LYS A 7 -0.07 -28.90 -3.61
CA LYS A 7 0.59 -27.91 -2.73
C LYS A 7 0.86 -26.59 -3.45
N ALA A 8 1.23 -26.63 -4.72
CA ALA A 8 1.47 -25.44 -5.53
C ALA A 8 0.18 -24.63 -5.69
N ILE A 9 -0.93 -25.31 -6.03
CA ILE A 9 -2.25 -24.68 -6.18
C ILE A 9 -2.69 -24.05 -4.87
N ILE A 10 -2.64 -24.78 -3.75
CA ILE A 10 -3.02 -24.23 -2.44
C ILE A 10 -2.17 -23.01 -2.08
N LYS A 11 -0.87 -23.07 -2.33
CA LYS A 11 0.04 -21.96 -2.04
C LYS A 11 -0.30 -20.71 -2.86
N GLU A 12 -0.62 -20.86 -4.14
CA GLU A 12 -0.99 -19.71 -4.96
C GLU A 12 -2.36 -19.16 -4.57
N SER A 13 -3.36 -20.01 -4.34
CA SER A 13 -4.69 -19.56 -3.91
C SER A 13 -4.63 -18.78 -2.58
N VAL A 14 -3.85 -19.25 -1.60
CA VAL A 14 -3.67 -18.51 -0.33
C VAL A 14 -2.93 -17.20 -0.56
N ARG A 15 -1.92 -17.18 -1.44
CA ARG A 15 -1.16 -15.98 -1.77
C ARG A 15 -2.03 -14.91 -2.42
N GLU A 16 -2.95 -15.30 -3.31
CA GLU A 16 -3.88 -14.39 -3.97
C GLU A 16 -4.82 -13.75 -2.94
N VAL A 17 -5.45 -14.55 -2.08
CA VAL A 17 -6.33 -14.03 -1.02
C VAL A 17 -5.58 -13.08 -0.09
N LEU A 18 -4.37 -13.44 0.35
CA LEU A 18 -3.57 -12.56 1.22
C LEU A 18 -3.16 -11.24 0.54
N ARG A 19 -2.98 -11.22 -0.78
CA ARG A 19 -2.71 -9.96 -1.51
C ARG A 19 -3.94 -9.06 -1.53
N GLU A 20 -5.12 -9.64 -1.75
CA GLU A 20 -6.38 -8.91 -1.79
C GLU A 20 -6.75 -8.34 -0.42
N GLU A 21 -6.76 -9.17 0.62
CA GLU A 21 -7.08 -8.75 2.00
C GLU A 21 -6.12 -7.66 2.51
N ARG A 22 -4.83 -7.75 2.13
CA ARG A 22 -3.86 -6.72 2.51
C ARG A 22 -4.10 -5.39 1.79
N LEU A 23 -4.55 -5.42 0.53
CA LEU A 23 -4.92 -4.19 -0.19
C LEU A 23 -6.13 -3.54 0.49
N ILE A 24 -7.13 -4.33 0.84
CA ILE A 24 -8.31 -3.87 1.57
C ILE A 24 -7.90 -3.25 2.92
N LEU A 25 -7.04 -3.94 3.68
CA LEU A 25 -6.52 -3.42 4.94
C LEU A 25 -5.78 -2.08 4.73
N SER A 26 -4.96 -1.98 3.69
CA SER A 26 -4.23 -0.74 3.38
C SER A 26 -5.19 0.41 3.10
N GLN A 27 -6.26 0.17 2.33
CA GLN A 27 -7.31 1.16 2.07
C GLN A 27 -8.05 1.59 3.34
N MET A 28 -8.32 0.64 4.25
CA MET A 28 -8.96 0.94 5.54
C MET A 28 -8.06 1.75 6.48
N LEU A 29 -6.75 1.56 6.39
CA LEU A 29 -5.77 2.26 7.22
C LEU A 29 -5.38 3.62 6.64
N THR A 30 -5.61 3.87 5.35
CA THR A 30 -5.40 5.20 4.75
C THR A 30 -6.29 6.22 5.45
N PRO A 31 -5.71 7.28 6.04
CA PRO A 31 -6.50 8.35 6.66
C PRO A 31 -7.44 8.96 5.62
N TYR A 32 -8.72 9.08 5.97
CA TYR A 32 -9.65 9.87 5.21
C TYR A 32 -9.41 11.35 5.54
N ILE A 33 -9.35 12.17 4.50
CA ILE A 33 -9.35 13.62 4.61
C ILE A 33 -10.47 14.16 3.74
N SER A 34 -11.26 15.07 4.28
CA SER A 34 -12.29 15.80 3.53
C SER A 34 -11.66 16.87 2.64
N ASP A 35 -12.42 17.33 1.62
CA ASP A 35 -11.97 18.42 0.75
C ASP A 35 -11.67 19.70 1.54
N GLU A 36 -12.43 19.96 2.61
CA GLU A 36 -12.24 21.12 3.50
C GLU A 36 -10.90 21.03 4.26
N GLU A 37 -10.63 19.88 4.88
CA GLU A 37 -9.36 19.61 5.58
C GLU A 37 -8.17 19.64 4.60
N GLN A 38 -8.34 19.15 3.37
CA GLN A 38 -7.30 19.19 2.33
C GLN A 38 -6.96 20.64 1.94
N ILE A 39 -7.96 21.51 1.79
CA ILE A 39 -7.77 22.93 1.52
C ILE A 39 -7.05 23.63 2.68
N GLU A 40 -7.39 23.29 3.93
CA GLU A 40 -6.71 23.81 5.12
C GLU A 40 -5.21 23.43 5.11
N LEU A 41 -4.90 22.16 4.82
CA LEU A 41 -3.51 21.70 4.70
C LEU A 41 -2.76 22.41 3.57
N GLU A 42 -3.36 22.55 2.38
CA GLU A 42 -2.73 23.24 1.25
C GLU A 42 -2.52 24.73 1.53
N THR A 43 -3.38 25.35 2.34
CA THR A 43 -3.21 26.75 2.74
C THR A 43 -2.06 26.92 3.73
N GLU A 44 -1.90 25.99 4.67
CA GLU A 44 -0.86 26.05 5.71
C GLU A 44 0.51 25.58 5.21
N PHE A 45 0.53 24.53 4.39
CA PHE A 45 1.75 23.83 3.98
C PHE A 45 2.05 23.94 2.47
N GLY A 46 1.17 24.52 1.65
CA GLY A 46 1.33 24.55 0.20
C GLY A 46 0.91 23.25 -0.48
N SER A 47 0.99 23.23 -1.81
CA SER A 47 0.75 22.03 -2.61
C SER A 47 1.99 21.12 -2.60
N PRO A 48 1.85 19.79 -2.67
CA PRO A 48 2.98 18.90 -2.90
C PRO A 48 3.83 19.27 -4.14
N GLU A 49 3.24 19.94 -5.13
CA GLU A 49 3.94 20.42 -6.33
C GLU A 49 4.91 21.59 -6.05
N ASP A 50 4.77 22.26 -4.90
CA ASP A 50 5.63 23.38 -4.49
C ASP A 50 6.99 22.90 -3.95
N TYR A 51 7.16 21.60 -3.70
CA TYR A 51 8.36 20.99 -3.13
C TYR A 51 9.19 20.27 -4.19
N ASP A 52 10.52 20.26 -4.02
CA ASP A 52 11.38 19.46 -4.89
C ASP A 52 11.09 17.97 -4.69
N THR A 53 11.00 17.23 -5.79
CA THR A 53 10.85 15.78 -5.79
C THR A 53 11.91 15.03 -5.00
N GLU A 54 13.11 15.62 -4.83
CA GLU A 54 14.17 15.04 -3.99
C GLU A 54 13.87 15.13 -2.48
N GLU A 55 12.96 16.01 -2.07
CA GLU A 55 12.50 16.18 -0.69
C GLU A 55 11.23 15.36 -0.38
N LEU A 56 10.60 14.78 -1.40
CA LEU A 56 9.40 13.97 -1.27
C LEU A 56 9.74 12.50 -0.98
N ILE A 57 9.08 11.92 0.03
CA ILE A 57 9.16 10.49 0.32
C ILE A 57 8.04 9.79 -0.45
N ASP A 58 8.39 8.83 -1.31
CA ASP A 58 7.40 7.98 -1.98
C ASP A 58 6.72 7.05 -0.95
N MET A 59 5.57 7.47 -0.44
CA MET A 59 4.77 6.68 0.49
C MET A 59 4.30 5.35 -0.13
N THR A 60 4.23 5.24 -1.46
CA THR A 60 3.93 3.96 -2.13
C THR A 60 5.11 2.99 -2.08
N GLN A 61 6.34 3.48 -1.94
CA GLN A 61 7.51 2.66 -1.65
C GLN A 61 7.44 2.08 -0.24
N LEU A 62 6.97 2.85 0.75
CA LEU A 62 6.75 2.33 2.11
C LEU A 62 5.72 1.20 2.14
N VAL A 63 4.61 1.37 1.42
CA VAL A 63 3.63 0.28 1.24
C VAL A 63 4.29 -0.90 0.53
N ARG A 64 5.13 -0.69 -0.49
CA ARG A 64 5.85 -1.78 -1.17
C ARG A 64 6.85 -2.50 -0.27
N GLU A 65 7.62 -1.80 0.54
CA GLU A 65 8.68 -2.35 1.39
C GLU A 65 8.11 -3.06 2.64
N GLU A 66 7.08 -2.50 3.28
CA GLU A 66 6.27 -3.19 4.29
C GLU A 66 5.58 -4.44 3.69
N MET A 67 5.21 -4.40 2.40
CA MET A 67 4.73 -5.56 1.64
C MET A 67 5.82 -6.61 1.30
N PHE A 68 7.11 -6.33 1.56
CA PHE A 68 8.24 -7.25 1.41
C PHE A 68 8.86 -7.74 2.73
N ILE A 69 8.25 -7.44 3.89
CA ILE A 69 8.58 -8.12 5.16
C ILE A 69 8.05 -9.55 5.11
N ASN A 70 8.70 -10.40 4.32
CA ASN A 70 8.80 -11.86 4.41
C ASN A 70 9.50 -12.36 3.14
N LYS A 71 10.75 -11.92 2.95
CA LYS A 71 11.69 -12.61 2.07
C LYS A 71 12.51 -13.60 2.91
N PHE A 72 11.82 -14.57 3.50
CA PHE A 72 12.39 -15.80 4.06
C PHE A 72 11.51 -16.98 3.65
#